data_AF-A0A8J8MF64-F1
#
_entry.id   AF-A0A8J8MF64-F1
#
_cell.length_a   1.000
_cell.length_b   1.000
_cell.length_c   1.000
_cell.angle_alpha   90.00
_cell.angle_beta   90.00
_cell.angle_gamma   90.00
#
_symmetry.space_group_name_H-M   'P 1'
#
loop_
_entity.id
_entity.type
_entity.pdbx_description
1 polymer ?
#
loop_
_entity_poly.entity_id
_entity_poly.type
_entity_poly.pdbx_seq_one_letter_code
_entity_poly.pdbx_strand_id
1 'polypeptide(L)'
;MNRFMYNVVFYLFTIIIIIALLMTGLNPLIAWILTVILVMTLYLVISLYRHKKRINLLDEDCDPEAFLAQTAKQRKITGRNKRVSTFFDIDEAAGLMCLGKYQEAASILDSVDKSRLSTKNGIQLVYYINLIGCYYELGEKEKAEELFDNKISTLSPINKRLVTATEIVIIERYYANEDYQHAKEKLSLILKAPYLSKRQKLSLLYILGLINKQEGNIEDANKNFQYVIDNGNKLAIVEKSKLHIQEAND
;
A
#
# COMPACT_ATOMS: atom_id res chain seq x y z
N MET A 1 20.48 -4.62 -14.05
CA MET A 1 21.48 -5.62 -13.61
C MET A 1 20.77 -6.96 -13.39
N ASN A 2 21.10 -7.99 -14.18
CA ASN A 2 20.46 -9.31 -14.05
C ASN A 2 20.89 -10.01 -12.76
N ARG A 3 20.05 -10.91 -12.24
CA ARG A 3 20.24 -11.62 -10.95
C ARG A 3 21.63 -12.27 -10.82
N PHE A 4 22.17 -12.80 -11.91
CA PHE A 4 23.51 -13.38 -11.95
C PHE A 4 24.62 -12.37 -11.61
N MET A 5 24.60 -11.20 -12.25
CA MET A 5 25.61 -10.15 -12.04
C MET A 5 25.52 -9.58 -10.62
N TYR A 6 24.32 -9.49 -10.04
CA TYR A 6 24.15 -9.10 -8.64
C TYR A 6 24.80 -10.12 -7.68
N ASN A 7 24.59 -11.42 -7.91
CA ASN A 7 25.18 -12.46 -7.08
C ASN A 7 26.71 -12.47 -7.17
N VAL A 8 27.28 -12.30 -8.37
CA VAL A 8 28.74 -12.25 -8.57
C VAL A 8 29.37 -11.09 -7.80
N VAL A 9 28.82 -9.87 -7.93
CA VAL A 9 29.31 -8.70 -7.18
C VAL A 9 29.20 -8.92 -5.67
N PHE A 10 28.10 -9.52 -5.21
CA PHE A 10 27.88 -9.80 -3.80
C PHE A 10 28.89 -10.82 -3.23
N TYR A 11 29.20 -11.88 -3.98
CA TYR A 11 30.22 -12.86 -3.56
C TYR A 11 31.62 -12.26 -3.53
N LEU A 12 31.99 -11.46 -4.54
CA LEU A 12 33.28 -10.77 -4.56
C LEU A 12 33.43 -9.82 -3.36
N PHE A 13 32.39 -9.04 -3.06
CA PHE A 13 32.39 -8.15 -1.90
C PHE A 13 32.55 -8.91 -0.57
N THR A 14 31.87 -10.06 -0.44
CA THR A 14 31.97 -10.92 0.75
C THR A 14 33.40 -11.46 0.93
N ILE A 15 34.05 -11.90 -0.16
CA ILE A 15 35.44 -12.39 -0.12
C ILE A 15 36.41 -11.28 0.31
N ILE A 16 36.23 -10.06 -0.22
CA ILE A 16 37.06 -8.90 0.15
C ILE A 16 36.95 -8.60 1.65
N ILE A 17 35.74 -8.65 2.22
CA ILE A 17 35.54 -8.44 3.66
C ILE A 17 36.28 -9.50 4.49
N ILE A 18 36.17 -10.78 4.11
CA ILE A 18 36.85 -11.87 4.83
C ILE A 18 38.37 -11.65 4.80
N ILE A 19 38.94 -11.37 3.62
CA ILE A 19 40.38 -11.14 3.47
C ILE A 19 40.82 -9.94 4.33
N ALA A 20 40.08 -8.83 4.29
CA ALA A 20 40.39 -7.65 5.08
C ALA A 20 40.39 -7.94 6.60
N LEU A 21 39.41 -8.71 7.09
CA LEU A 21 39.36 -9.12 8.49
C LEU A 21 40.48 -10.09 8.88
N LEU A 22 40.86 -11.01 7.99
CA LEU A 22 42.00 -11.91 8.24
C LEU A 22 43.33 -11.14 8.29
N MET A 23 43.49 -10.08 7.49
CA MET A 23 44.69 -9.22 7.50
C MET A 23 44.90 -8.47 8.82
N THR A 24 43.88 -8.32 9.67
CA THR A 24 44.05 -7.71 11.00
C THR A 24 44.54 -8.71 12.05
N GLY A 25 44.85 -9.96 11.66
CA GLY A 25 45.26 -11.03 12.57
C GLY A 25 44.12 -11.62 13.40
N LEU A 26 42.86 -11.36 13.03
CA LEU A 26 41.70 -11.99 13.69
C LEU A 26 41.72 -13.50 13.48
N ASN A 27 41.23 -14.24 14.48
CA ASN A 27 41.00 -15.67 14.35
C ASN A 27 40.07 -15.94 13.14
N PRO A 28 40.40 -16.90 12.26
CA PRO A 28 39.60 -17.17 11.05
C PRO A 28 38.12 -17.46 11.32
N LEU A 29 37.80 -18.14 12.42
CA LEU A 29 36.42 -18.44 12.81
C LEU A 29 35.67 -17.17 13.20
N ILE A 30 36.32 -16.26 13.94
CA ILE A 30 35.74 -14.97 14.34
C ILE A 30 35.53 -14.08 13.10
N ALA A 31 36.52 -14.00 12.22
CA ALA A 31 36.42 -13.23 10.97
C ALA A 31 35.25 -13.71 10.08
N TRP A 32 35.06 -15.03 9.99
CA TRP A 32 33.94 -15.61 9.23
C TRP A 32 32.58 -15.25 9.85
N ILE A 33 32.41 -15.41 11.16
CA ILE A 33 31.16 -15.05 11.86
C ILE A 33 30.85 -13.56 11.67
N LEU A 34 31.83 -12.67 11.85
CA LEU A 34 31.66 -11.23 11.67
C LEU A 34 31.25 -10.88 10.24
N THR A 35 31.86 -11.53 9.25
CA THR A 35 31.50 -11.34 7.84
C THR A 35 30.05 -11.72 7.59
N VAL A 36 29.61 -12.89 8.08
CA VAL A 36 28.23 -13.36 7.90
C VAL A 36 27.24 -12.36 8.52
N ILE A 37 27.50 -11.88 9.74
CA ILE A 37 26.65 -10.89 10.40
C ILE A 37 26.61 -9.57 9.61
N LEU A 38 27.76 -9.06 9.16
CA LEU A 38 27.86 -7.80 8.43
C LEU A 38 27.13 -7.87 7.08
N VAL A 39 27.33 -8.96 6.33
CA VAL A 39 26.69 -9.16 5.04
C VAL A 39 25.18 -9.36 5.17
N MET A 40 24.71 -10.11 6.17
CA MET A 40 23.28 -10.25 6.45
C MET A 40 22.65 -8.90 6.82
N THR A 41 23.33 -8.12 7.66
CA THR A 41 22.85 -6.79 8.09
C THR A 41 22.74 -5.85 6.89
N LEU A 42 23.77 -5.79 6.04
CA LEU A 42 23.77 -4.98 4.82
C LEU A 42 22.64 -5.41 3.87
N TYR A 43 22.43 -6.72 3.70
CA TYR A 43 21.34 -7.25 2.88
C TYR A 43 19.97 -6.81 3.39
N LEU A 44 19.73 -6.89 4.71
CA LEU A 44 18.49 -6.45 5.34
C LEU A 44 18.27 -4.94 5.16
N VAL A 45 19.30 -4.12 5.38
CA VAL A 45 19.24 -2.65 5.19
C VAL A 45 18.88 -2.30 3.74
N ILE A 46 19.55 -2.92 2.75
CA ILE A 46 19.25 -2.71 1.33
C ILE A 46 17.83 -3.16 0.98
N SER A 47 17.36 -4.26 1.56
CA SER A 47 15.99 -4.74 1.37
C SER A 47 14.96 -3.74 1.91
N LEU A 48 15.14 -3.28 3.15
CA LEU A 48 14.25 -2.29 3.79
C LEU A 48 14.25 -0.95 3.04
N TYR A 49 15.42 -0.48 2.61
CA TYR A 49 15.54 0.75 1.82
C TYR A 49 14.78 0.64 0.49
N ARG A 50 14.96 -0.45 -0.26
CA ARG A 50 14.23 -0.66 -1.53
C ARG A 50 12.73 -0.78 -1.33
N HIS A 51 12.30 -1.47 -0.27
CA HIS A 51 10.90 -1.57 0.08
C HIS A 51 10.31 -0.19 0.40
N LYS A 52 10.95 0.59 1.29
CA LYS A 52 10.51 1.94 1.65
C LYS A 52 10.47 2.86 0.43
N LYS A 53 11.54 2.89 -0.36
CA LYS A 53 11.61 3.71 -1.60
C LYS A 53 10.47 3.37 -2.55
N ARG A 54 10.15 2.09 -2.73
CA ARG A 54 9.04 1.65 -3.58
C ARG A 54 7.70 2.13 -3.00
N ILE A 55 7.42 1.87 -1.73
CA ILE A 55 6.14 2.25 -1.10
C ILE A 55 5.94 3.77 -1.14
N ASN A 56 6.99 4.56 -0.94
CA ASN A 56 6.91 6.02 -1.02
C ASN A 56 6.48 6.54 -2.39
N LEU A 57 6.75 5.83 -3.50
CA LEU A 57 6.25 6.23 -4.82
C LEU A 57 4.72 6.31 -4.82
N LEU A 58 4.06 5.40 -4.10
CA LEU A 58 2.61 5.39 -4.00
C LEU A 58 2.13 6.30 -2.86
N ASP A 59 2.70 6.14 -1.66
CA ASP A 59 2.19 6.76 -0.44
C ASP A 59 2.53 8.26 -0.33
N GLU A 60 3.67 8.71 -0.87
CA GLU A 60 4.13 10.11 -0.78
C GLU A 60 4.16 10.81 -2.14
N ASP A 61 4.71 10.16 -3.17
CA ASP A 61 4.81 10.77 -4.51
C ASP A 61 3.49 10.69 -5.29
N CYS A 62 2.53 9.90 -4.80
CA CYS A 62 1.21 9.71 -5.42
C CYS A 62 1.32 9.29 -6.90
N ASP A 63 2.33 8.47 -7.24
CA ASP A 63 2.61 7.94 -8.58
C ASP A 63 2.42 6.41 -8.59
N PRO A 64 1.17 5.92 -8.75
CA PRO A 64 0.89 4.50 -8.82
C PRO A 64 1.56 3.80 -10.01
N GLU A 65 1.82 4.48 -11.13
CA GLU A 65 2.50 3.89 -12.28
C GLU A 65 3.97 3.55 -11.96
N ALA A 66 4.68 4.49 -11.34
CA ALA A 66 6.06 4.29 -10.91
C ALA A 66 6.16 3.20 -9.86
N PHE A 67 5.20 3.16 -8.92
CA PHE A 67 5.08 2.08 -7.94
C PHE A 67 4.91 0.72 -8.61
N LEU A 68 3.95 0.57 -9.52
CA LEU A 68 3.71 -0.68 -10.26
C LEU A 68 4.92 -1.12 -11.08
N ALA A 69 5.58 -0.19 -11.77
CA ALA A 69 6.81 -0.47 -12.52
C ALA A 69 7.94 -1.00 -11.62
N GLN A 70 8.09 -0.45 -10.41
CA GLN A 70 9.08 -0.92 -9.45
C GLN A 70 8.67 -2.25 -8.78
N THR A 71 7.39 -2.47 -8.51
CA THR A 71 6.84 -3.75 -8.04
C THR A 71 7.14 -4.87 -9.05
N ALA A 72 6.90 -4.63 -10.34
CA ALA A 72 7.23 -5.57 -11.41
C ALA A 72 8.74 -5.86 -11.51
N LYS A 73 9.59 -4.83 -11.37
CA LYS A 73 11.06 -4.99 -11.33
C LYS A 73 11.50 -5.85 -10.13
N GLN A 74 10.95 -5.61 -8.94
CA GLN A 74 11.29 -6.38 -7.74
C GLN A 74 10.84 -7.84 -7.85
N ARG A 75 9.63 -8.09 -8.38
CA ARG A 75 9.10 -9.45 -8.62
C ARG A 75 10.06 -10.28 -9.49
N LYS A 76 10.66 -9.68 -10.52
CA LYS A 76 11.66 -10.34 -11.39
C LYS A 76 12.94 -10.74 -10.63
N ILE A 77 13.32 -10.03 -9.58
CA ILE A 77 14.55 -10.29 -8.80
C ILE A 77 14.33 -11.41 -7.78
N THR A 78 13.18 -11.42 -7.09
CA THR A 78 12.86 -12.34 -6.00
C THR A 78 12.60 -13.79 -6.44
N GLY A 79 12.44 -14.04 -7.75
CA GLY A 79 12.25 -15.38 -8.31
C GLY A 79 10.85 -15.98 -8.06
N ARG A 80 10.73 -17.31 -8.18
CA ARG A 80 9.45 -18.04 -8.20
C ARG A 80 8.86 -18.38 -6.83
N ASN A 81 9.24 -17.67 -5.76
CA ASN A 81 8.68 -17.97 -4.43
C ASN A 81 7.19 -17.57 -4.41
N LYS A 82 6.32 -18.58 -4.35
CA LYS A 82 4.87 -18.45 -4.38
C LYS A 82 4.29 -17.55 -3.28
N ARG A 83 4.87 -17.53 -2.07
CA ARG A 83 4.42 -16.64 -0.99
C ARG A 83 4.83 -15.19 -1.26
N VAL A 84 6.05 -14.98 -1.74
CA VAL A 84 6.54 -13.65 -2.11
C VAL A 84 5.76 -13.09 -3.30
N SER A 85 5.36 -13.94 -4.25
CA SER A 85 4.48 -13.55 -5.36
C SER A 85 3.16 -12.96 -4.84
N THR A 86 2.52 -13.62 -3.86
CA THR A 86 1.26 -13.15 -3.26
C THR A 86 1.37 -11.74 -2.67
N PHE A 87 2.50 -11.38 -2.06
CA PHE A 87 2.71 -9.99 -1.60
C PHE A 87 2.72 -9.01 -2.77
N PHE A 88 3.40 -9.36 -3.86
CA PHE A 88 3.42 -8.51 -5.04
C PHE A 88 2.06 -8.43 -5.74
N ASP A 89 1.26 -9.49 -5.70
CA ASP A 89 -0.10 -9.50 -6.27
C ASP A 89 -1.01 -8.52 -5.49
N ILE A 90 -0.91 -8.52 -4.17
CA ILE A 90 -1.64 -7.57 -3.30
C ILE A 90 -1.14 -6.13 -3.47
N ASP A 91 0.18 -5.94 -3.56
CA ASP A 91 0.77 -4.63 -3.87
C ASP A 91 0.30 -4.12 -5.24
N GLU A 92 0.32 -4.97 -6.27
CA GLU A 92 -0.12 -4.64 -7.62
C GLU A 92 -1.60 -4.24 -7.66
N ALA A 93 -2.46 -4.99 -6.97
CA ALA A 93 -3.85 -4.63 -6.80
C ALA A 93 -4.02 -3.24 -6.16
N ALA A 94 -3.28 -2.92 -5.10
CA ALA A 94 -3.33 -1.60 -4.48
C ALA A 94 -2.90 -0.46 -5.42
N GLY A 95 -1.88 -0.71 -6.25
CA GLY A 95 -1.47 0.25 -7.29
C GLY A 95 -2.53 0.46 -8.37
N LEU A 96 -3.17 -0.63 -8.81
CA LEU A 96 -4.27 -0.58 -9.80
C LEU A 96 -5.51 0.13 -9.24
N MET A 97 -5.88 -0.11 -7.98
CA MET A 97 -6.95 0.63 -7.29
C MET A 97 -6.67 2.14 -7.30
N CYS A 98 -5.42 2.55 -7.05
CA CYS A 98 -5.04 3.97 -7.08
C CYS A 98 -5.08 4.58 -8.50
N LEU A 99 -5.07 3.75 -9.55
CA LEU A 99 -5.32 4.12 -10.95
C LEU A 99 -6.79 4.01 -11.34
N GLY A 100 -7.69 3.68 -10.41
CA GLY A 100 -9.12 3.49 -10.69
C GLY A 100 -9.45 2.19 -11.43
N LYS A 101 -8.49 1.27 -11.55
CA LYS A 101 -8.62 0.00 -12.28
C LYS A 101 -9.14 -1.11 -11.35
N TYR A 102 -10.29 -0.89 -10.73
CA TYR A 102 -10.82 -1.77 -9.69
C TYR A 102 -11.15 -3.18 -10.19
N GLN A 103 -11.63 -3.33 -11.43
CA GLN A 103 -11.89 -4.65 -12.01
C GLN A 103 -10.61 -5.47 -12.19
N GLU A 104 -9.54 -4.85 -12.68
CA GLU A 104 -8.23 -5.52 -12.82
C GLU A 104 -7.67 -5.89 -11.44
N ALA A 105 -7.77 -4.98 -10.47
CA ALA A 105 -7.33 -5.22 -9.09
C ALA A 105 -8.09 -6.37 -8.42
N ALA A 106 -9.42 -6.40 -8.53
CA ALA A 106 -10.26 -7.47 -8.00
C ALA A 106 -9.90 -8.82 -8.64
N SER A 107 -9.72 -8.88 -9.96
CA SER A 107 -9.32 -10.11 -10.65
C SER A 107 -7.99 -10.67 -10.15
N ILE A 108 -7.00 -9.80 -9.89
CA ILE A 108 -5.73 -10.22 -9.28
C ILE A 108 -5.96 -10.79 -7.88
N LEU A 109 -6.72 -10.10 -7.04
CA LEU A 109 -7.02 -10.53 -5.67
C LEU A 109 -7.81 -11.85 -5.63
N ASP A 110 -8.75 -12.06 -6.55
CA ASP A 110 -9.51 -13.31 -6.63
C ASP A 110 -8.64 -14.51 -7.05
N SER A 111 -7.58 -14.26 -7.81
CA SER A 111 -6.61 -15.29 -8.22
C SER A 111 -5.63 -15.69 -7.10
N VAL A 112 -5.59 -14.95 -5.99
CA VAL A 112 -4.67 -15.22 -4.88
C VAL A 112 -5.05 -16.51 -4.14
N ASP A 113 -4.08 -17.41 -4.04
CA ASP A 113 -4.17 -18.61 -3.19
C ASP A 113 -4.24 -18.22 -1.69
N LYS A 114 -5.45 -18.24 -1.14
CA LYS A 114 -5.76 -17.84 0.24
C LYS A 114 -4.99 -18.63 1.30
N SER A 115 -4.53 -19.86 1.00
CA SER A 115 -3.70 -20.65 1.93
C SER A 115 -2.34 -20.00 2.23
N ARG A 116 -1.93 -19.03 1.41
CA ARG A 116 -0.67 -18.26 1.57
C ARG A 116 -0.83 -16.99 2.38
N LEU A 117 -2.06 -16.61 2.71
CA LEU A 117 -2.36 -15.43 3.50
C LEU A 117 -2.17 -15.74 4.98
N SER A 118 -1.24 -15.05 5.63
CA SER A 118 -0.95 -15.24 7.05
C SER A 118 -1.57 -14.12 7.88
N THR A 119 -2.21 -14.48 8.99
CA THR A 119 -2.62 -13.52 10.03
C THR A 119 -1.41 -12.91 10.74
N LYS A 120 -0.32 -13.68 10.90
CA LYS A 120 0.85 -13.31 11.71
C LYS A 120 1.61 -12.08 11.19
N ASN A 121 1.53 -11.80 9.90
CA ASN A 121 2.19 -10.65 9.26
C ASN A 121 1.20 -9.62 8.71
N GLY A 122 -0.09 -9.80 9.00
CA GLY A 122 -1.15 -8.89 8.58
C GLY A 122 -1.50 -8.91 7.09
N ILE A 123 -0.86 -9.74 6.26
CA ILE A 123 -1.12 -9.75 4.80
C ILE A 123 -2.56 -10.16 4.48
N GLN A 124 -3.15 -11.03 5.30
CA GLN A 124 -4.53 -11.44 5.14
C GLN A 124 -5.50 -10.27 5.36
N LEU A 125 -5.20 -9.38 6.31
CA LEU A 125 -6.02 -8.20 6.55
C LEU A 125 -5.91 -7.21 5.38
N VAL A 126 -4.69 -6.94 4.89
CA VAL A 126 -4.47 -6.09 3.71
C VAL A 126 -5.20 -6.62 2.48
N TYR A 127 -5.14 -7.93 2.26
CA TYR A 127 -5.86 -8.60 1.18
C TYR A 127 -7.37 -8.29 1.22
N TYR A 128 -8.02 -8.51 2.37
CA TYR A 128 -9.46 -8.29 2.48
C TYR A 128 -9.84 -6.81 2.42
N ILE A 129 -9.03 -5.91 3.00
CA ILE A 129 -9.24 -4.46 2.88
C ILE A 129 -9.25 -4.05 1.41
N ASN A 130 -8.25 -4.48 0.62
CA ASN A 130 -8.17 -4.12 -0.80
C ASN A 130 -9.36 -4.70 -1.59
N LEU A 131 -9.76 -5.94 -1.30
CA LEU A 131 -10.87 -6.58 -1.99
C LEU A 131 -12.22 -5.91 -1.69
N ILE A 132 -12.46 -5.55 -0.43
CA ILE A 132 -13.64 -4.78 0.00
C ILE A 132 -13.68 -3.42 -0.70
N GLY A 133 -12.55 -2.69 -0.73
CA GLY A 133 -12.46 -1.43 -1.44
C GLY A 133 -12.76 -1.56 -2.95
N CYS A 134 -12.30 -2.65 -3.59
CA CYS A 134 -12.68 -2.93 -4.98
C CYS A 134 -14.18 -3.16 -5.13
N TYR A 135 -14.80 -3.95 -4.25
CA TYR A 135 -16.24 -4.23 -4.34
C TYR A 135 -17.11 -3.00 -4.12
N TYR A 136 -16.77 -2.12 -3.18
CA TYR A 136 -17.50 -0.84 -3.04
C TYR A 136 -17.42 0.01 -4.31
N GLU A 137 -16.24 0.13 -4.92
CA GLU A 137 -16.05 0.94 -6.15
C GLU A 137 -16.69 0.30 -7.39
N LEU A 138 -16.87 -1.02 -7.41
CA LEU A 138 -17.58 -1.75 -8.46
C LEU A 138 -19.11 -1.79 -8.23
N GLY A 139 -19.61 -1.22 -7.13
CA GLY A 139 -21.03 -1.27 -6.76
C GLY A 139 -21.50 -2.63 -6.25
N GLU A 140 -20.59 -3.56 -5.97
CA GLU A 140 -20.89 -4.90 -5.43
C GLU A 140 -20.99 -4.87 -3.90
N LYS A 141 -21.87 -4.01 -3.38
CA LYS A 141 -21.97 -3.66 -1.97
C LYS A 141 -22.24 -4.88 -1.07
N GLU A 142 -23.09 -5.82 -1.49
CA GLU A 142 -23.41 -7.01 -0.71
C GLU A 142 -22.18 -7.89 -0.47
N LYS A 143 -21.31 -8.05 -1.48
CA LYS A 143 -20.05 -8.80 -1.33
C LYS A 143 -19.07 -8.09 -0.41
N ALA A 144 -19.02 -6.76 -0.48
CA ALA A 144 -18.17 -5.95 0.39
C ALA A 144 -18.59 -6.11 1.86
N GLU A 145 -19.88 -6.01 2.16
CA GLU A 145 -20.44 -6.19 3.51
C GLU A 145 -20.22 -7.60 4.05
N GLU A 146 -20.45 -8.64 3.23
CA GLU A 146 -20.20 -10.02 3.64
C GLU A 146 -18.74 -10.24 4.05
N LEU A 147 -17.79 -9.71 3.27
CA LEU A 147 -16.37 -9.79 3.61
C LEU A 147 -16.04 -8.96 4.85
N PHE A 148 -16.63 -7.79 4.99
CA PHE A 148 -16.40 -6.91 6.13
C PHE A 148 -16.79 -7.61 7.44
N ASP A 149 -18.03 -8.09 7.53
CA ASP A 149 -18.58 -8.70 8.73
C ASP A 149 -17.87 -10.02 9.09
N ASN A 150 -17.52 -10.82 8.09
CA ASN A 150 -16.88 -12.12 8.33
C ASN A 150 -15.36 -12.05 8.54
N LYS A 151 -14.67 -11.07 7.92
CA LYS A 151 -13.19 -11.03 7.87
C LYS A 151 -12.60 -9.83 8.59
N ILE A 152 -13.11 -8.62 8.38
CA ILE A 152 -12.53 -7.43 9.01
C ILE A 152 -12.82 -7.44 10.51
N SER A 153 -14.06 -7.78 10.90
CA SER A 153 -14.46 -7.86 12.32
C SER A 153 -13.72 -8.94 13.12
N THR A 154 -13.09 -9.92 12.45
CA THR A 154 -12.39 -11.05 13.10
C THR A 154 -10.87 -10.93 13.07
N LEU A 155 -10.31 -10.10 12.18
CA LEU A 155 -8.87 -9.93 12.01
C LEU A 155 -8.35 -8.71 12.78
N SER A 156 -7.57 -8.94 13.83
CA SER A 156 -6.94 -7.86 14.59
C SER A 156 -5.76 -7.23 13.82
N PRO A 157 -5.71 -5.90 13.65
CA PRO A 157 -4.55 -5.22 13.10
C PRO A 157 -3.35 -5.37 14.06
N ILE A 158 -2.20 -5.78 13.52
CA ILE A 158 -1.00 -6.08 14.34
C ILE A 158 -0.02 -4.91 14.48
N ASN A 159 -0.28 -3.80 13.79
CA ASN A 159 0.54 -2.59 13.85
C ASN A 159 -0.28 -1.34 13.50
N LYS A 160 0.26 -0.16 13.79
CA LYS A 160 -0.42 1.14 13.57
C LYS A 160 -0.85 1.36 12.12
N ARG A 161 -0.03 0.94 11.14
CA ARG A 161 -0.38 1.09 9.70
C ARG A 161 -1.62 0.30 9.35
N LEU A 162 -1.77 -0.91 9.90
CA LEU A 162 -2.95 -1.73 9.69
C LEU A 162 -4.17 -1.20 10.45
N VAL A 163 -3.99 -0.63 11.65
CA VAL A 163 -5.08 0.09 12.34
C VAL A 163 -5.61 1.20 11.45
N THR A 164 -4.72 2.02 10.87
CA THR A 164 -5.10 3.09 9.95
C THR A 164 -5.83 2.55 8.72
N ALA A 165 -5.33 1.48 8.11
CA ALA A 165 -5.99 0.87 6.95
C ALA A 165 -7.40 0.33 7.29
N THR A 166 -7.56 -0.28 8.47
CA THR A 166 -8.86 -0.75 8.97
C THR A 166 -9.82 0.42 9.20
N GLU A 167 -9.36 1.52 9.80
CA GLU A 167 -10.21 2.72 9.98
C GLU A 167 -10.62 3.34 8.64
N ILE A 168 -9.74 3.36 7.64
CA ILE A 168 -10.07 3.86 6.30
C ILE A 168 -11.18 3.01 5.66
N VAL A 169 -11.08 1.68 5.68
CA VAL A 169 -12.14 0.83 5.10
C VAL A 169 -13.46 0.91 5.89
N ILE A 170 -13.41 1.19 7.20
CA ILE A 170 -14.61 1.47 8.00
C ILE A 170 -15.27 2.77 7.53
N ILE A 171 -14.48 3.82 7.25
CA ILE A 171 -15.00 5.10 6.72
C ILE A 171 -15.62 4.88 5.34
N GLU A 172 -14.95 4.14 4.46
CA GLU A 172 -15.47 3.76 3.14
C GLU A 172 -16.79 2.99 3.25
N ARG A 173 -16.88 2.05 4.21
CA ARG A 173 -18.13 1.34 4.53
C ARG A 173 -19.25 2.28 4.95
N TYR A 174 -19.01 3.20 5.89
CA TYR A 174 -20.04 4.15 6.31
C TYR A 174 -20.50 5.03 5.15
N TYR A 175 -19.56 5.51 4.33
CA TYR A 175 -19.87 6.26 3.14
C TYR A 175 -20.72 5.45 2.14
N ALA A 176 -20.33 4.21 1.83
CA ALA A 176 -21.08 3.32 0.93
C ALA A 176 -22.47 2.94 1.46
N ASN A 177 -22.67 3.04 2.77
CA ASN A 177 -23.96 2.85 3.44
C ASN A 177 -24.76 4.14 3.66
N GLU A 178 -24.31 5.26 3.09
CA GLU A 178 -24.92 6.58 3.24
C GLU A 178 -25.01 7.05 4.70
N ASP A 179 -24.23 6.43 5.59
CA ASP A 179 -24.10 6.82 6.99
C ASP A 179 -23.04 7.93 7.12
N TYR A 180 -23.37 9.08 6.53
CA TYR A 180 -22.48 10.23 6.40
C TYR A 180 -22.11 10.83 7.76
N GLN A 181 -22.97 10.69 8.77
CA GLN A 181 -22.68 11.15 10.12
C GLN A 181 -21.48 10.39 10.69
N HIS A 182 -21.54 9.06 10.76
CA HIS A 182 -20.44 8.26 11.32
C HIS A 182 -19.18 8.34 10.46
N ALA A 183 -19.33 8.42 9.13
CA ALA A 183 -18.21 8.65 8.23
C ALA A 183 -17.47 9.95 8.57
N LYS A 184 -18.18 11.08 8.75
CA LYS A 184 -17.59 12.38 9.10
C LYS A 184 -16.96 12.39 10.49
N GLU A 185 -17.61 11.78 11.48
CA GLU A 185 -17.07 11.67 12.83
C GLU A 185 -15.69 10.98 12.80
N LYS A 186 -15.59 9.84 12.12
CA LYS A 186 -14.31 9.12 11.96
C LYS A 186 -13.30 9.89 11.11
N LEU A 187 -13.72 10.51 10.01
CA LEU A 187 -12.88 11.37 9.18
C LEU A 187 -12.22 12.48 10.01
N SER A 188 -13.00 13.15 10.86
CA SER A 188 -12.54 14.26 11.70
C SER A 188 -11.43 13.85 12.69
N LEU A 189 -11.44 12.59 13.13
CA LEU A 189 -10.43 12.02 14.02
C LEU A 189 -9.20 11.59 13.25
N ILE A 190 -9.38 10.81 12.18
CA ILE A 190 -8.25 10.22 11.45
C ILE A 190 -7.45 11.28 10.66
N LEU A 191 -8.09 12.32 10.12
CA LEU A 191 -7.41 13.39 9.38
C LEU A 191 -6.45 14.22 10.26
N LYS A 192 -6.61 14.16 11.60
CA LYS A 192 -5.69 14.78 12.56
C LYS A 192 -4.50 13.89 12.91
N ALA A 193 -4.47 12.64 12.45
CA ALA A 193 -3.41 11.70 12.77
C ALA A 193 -2.10 12.08 12.05
N PRO A 194 -0.96 12.17 12.77
CA PRO A 194 0.31 12.62 12.21
C PRO A 194 1.01 11.57 11.32
N TYR A 195 0.46 10.36 11.24
CA TYR A 195 1.08 9.20 10.58
C TYR A 195 0.37 8.80 9.28
N LEU A 196 -0.62 9.58 8.81
CA LEU A 196 -1.22 9.36 7.50
C LEU A 196 -0.19 9.63 6.41
N SER A 197 -0.08 8.73 5.43
CA SER A 197 0.64 9.05 4.21
C SER A 197 -0.10 10.13 3.42
N LYS A 198 0.62 10.85 2.55
CA LYS A 198 0.01 11.85 1.67
C LYS A 198 -1.15 11.26 0.89
N ARG A 199 -0.96 10.09 0.27
CA ARG A 199 -2.00 9.37 -0.47
C ARG A 199 -3.25 9.10 0.38
N GLN A 200 -3.09 8.55 1.58
CA GLN A 200 -4.22 8.24 2.46
C GLN A 200 -5.00 9.49 2.84
N LYS A 201 -4.30 10.59 3.15
CA LYS A 201 -4.94 11.88 3.43
C LYS A 201 -5.78 12.36 2.25
N LEU A 202 -5.25 12.25 1.03
CA LEU A 202 -5.97 12.67 -0.18
C LEU A 202 -7.20 11.80 -0.45
N SER A 203 -7.12 10.48 -0.26
CA SER A 203 -8.28 9.58 -0.35
C SER A 203 -9.37 9.96 0.67
N LEU A 204 -9.00 10.26 1.91
CA LEU A 204 -9.94 10.67 2.95
C LEU A 204 -10.57 12.04 2.66
N LEU A 205 -9.80 13.01 2.15
CA LEU A 205 -10.33 14.31 1.73
C LEU A 205 -11.27 14.17 0.53
N TYR A 206 -10.98 13.24 -0.39
CA TYR A 206 -11.89 12.93 -1.50
C TYR A 206 -13.24 12.42 -0.98
N ILE A 207 -13.26 11.46 -0.06
CA ILE A 207 -14.49 10.96 0.58
C ILE A 207 -15.23 12.10 1.31
N LEU A 208 -14.51 12.94 2.08
CA LEU A 208 -15.12 14.08 2.75
C LEU A 208 -15.73 15.08 1.75
N GLY A 209 -15.08 15.31 0.62
CA GLY A 209 -15.62 16.13 -0.47
C GLY A 209 -16.91 15.55 -1.04
N LEU A 210 -16.96 14.23 -1.26
CA LEU A 210 -18.17 13.55 -1.71
C LEU A 210 -19.32 13.71 -0.71
N ILE A 211 -19.06 13.51 0.59
CA ILE A 211 -20.07 13.69 1.63
C ILE A 211 -20.57 15.13 1.66
N ASN A 212 -19.67 16.11 1.66
CA ASN A 212 -20.04 17.53 1.66
C ASN A 212 -20.90 17.89 0.44
N LYS A 213 -20.61 17.33 -0.73
CA LYS A 213 -21.42 17.52 -1.94
C LYS A 213 -22.83 16.95 -1.76
N GLN A 214 -22.96 15.74 -1.23
CA GLN A 214 -24.27 15.10 -0.97
C GLN A 214 -25.13 15.90 0.03
N GLU A 215 -24.49 16.58 0.99
CA GLU A 215 -25.17 17.42 1.98
C GLU A 215 -25.44 18.86 1.50
N GLY A 216 -25.07 19.20 0.25
CA GLY A 216 -25.24 20.55 -0.30
C GLY A 216 -24.18 21.56 0.17
N ASN A 217 -23.15 21.13 0.89
CA ASN A 217 -22.02 21.95 1.34
C ASN A 217 -20.98 22.11 0.21
N ILE A 218 -21.40 22.69 -0.92
CA ILE A 218 -20.62 22.72 -2.17
C ILE A 218 -19.27 23.44 -2.02
N GLU A 219 -19.21 24.53 -1.25
CA GLU A 219 -17.96 25.27 -1.05
C GLU A 219 -16.88 24.40 -0.40
N ASP A 220 -17.22 23.67 0.67
CA ASP A 220 -16.29 22.81 1.37
C ASP A 220 -15.98 21.52 0.58
N ALA A 221 -16.94 21.03 -0.22
CA ALA A 221 -16.68 19.96 -1.18
C ALA A 221 -15.60 20.37 -2.19
N ASN A 222 -15.76 21.56 -2.80
CA ASN A 222 -14.82 22.09 -3.79
C ASN A 222 -13.44 22.35 -3.20
N LYS A 223 -13.34 22.86 -1.95
CA LYS A 223 -12.05 23.00 -1.25
C LYS A 223 -11.32 21.66 -1.12
N ASN A 224 -12.04 20.60 -0.72
CA ASN A 224 -11.46 19.27 -0.59
C ASN A 224 -11.02 18.69 -1.93
N PHE A 225 -11.86 18.78 -2.96
CA PHE A 225 -11.54 18.33 -4.32
C PHE A 225 -10.35 19.10 -4.92
N GLN A 226 -10.29 20.42 -4.74
CA GLN A 226 -9.18 21.22 -5.22
C GLN A 226 -7.87 20.80 -4.54
N TYR A 227 -7.89 20.57 -3.23
CA TYR A 227 -6.70 20.06 -2.53
C TYR A 227 -6.24 18.70 -3.07
N VAL A 228 -7.17 17.81 -3.42
CA VAL A 228 -6.86 16.53 -4.08
C VAL A 228 -6.22 16.74 -5.44
N ILE A 229 -6.75 17.66 -6.26
CA ILE A 229 -6.22 17.98 -7.59
C ILE A 229 -4.79 18.50 -7.49
N ASP A 230 -4.55 19.45 -6.57
CA ASP A 230 -3.24 20.11 -6.43
C ASP A 230 -2.15 19.16 -5.94
N ASN A 231 -2.52 18.11 -5.21
CA ASN A 231 -1.56 17.27 -4.47
C ASN A 231 -1.54 15.80 -4.90
N GLY A 232 -2.53 15.33 -5.65
CA GLY A 232 -2.76 13.92 -5.95
C GLY A 232 -1.97 13.35 -7.13
N ASN A 233 -1.25 14.18 -7.89
CA ASN A 233 -0.40 13.75 -8.99
C ASN A 233 -1.13 12.82 -9.97
N LYS A 234 -0.84 11.50 -9.97
CA LYS A 234 -1.40 10.52 -10.91
C LYS A 234 -2.48 9.61 -10.29
N LEU A 235 -3.00 9.95 -9.11
CA LEU A 235 -4.10 9.19 -8.51
C LEU A 235 -5.39 9.41 -9.32
N ALA A 236 -6.18 8.35 -9.52
CA ALA A 236 -7.45 8.44 -10.26
C ALA A 236 -8.46 9.42 -9.62
N ILE A 237 -8.39 9.60 -8.31
CA ILE A 237 -9.23 10.57 -7.59
C ILE A 237 -8.98 12.03 -8.04
N VAL A 238 -7.84 12.34 -8.66
CA VAL A 238 -7.57 13.67 -9.24
C VAL A 238 -8.54 13.97 -10.37
N GLU A 239 -8.69 13.05 -11.33
CA GLU A 239 -9.62 13.24 -12.45
C GLU A 239 -11.07 13.19 -11.96
N LYS A 240 -11.41 12.29 -11.03
CA LYS A 240 -12.75 12.26 -10.40
C LYS A 240 -13.08 13.59 -9.71
N SER A 241 -12.12 14.18 -8.98
CA SER A 241 -12.29 15.49 -8.34
C SER A 241 -12.49 16.64 -9.34
N LYS A 242 -11.78 16.65 -10.48
CA LYS A 242 -11.98 17.65 -11.54
C LYS A 242 -13.40 17.60 -12.10
N LEU A 243 -13.90 16.39 -12.37
CA LEU A 243 -15.28 16.19 -12.86
C LEU A 243 -16.30 16.75 -11.86
N HIS A 244 -16.15 16.46 -10.56
CA HIS A 244 -17.08 16.95 -9.56
C HIS A 244 -17.11 18.48 -9.40
N ILE A 245 -15.98 19.16 -9.61
CA ILE A 245 -15.94 20.63 -9.63
C ILE A 245 -16.62 21.17 -10.88
N GLN A 246 -16.43 20.54 -12.05
CA GLN A 246 -17.08 20.97 -13.30
C GLN A 246 -18.60 20.85 -13.22
N GLU A 247 -19.11 19.71 -12.75
CA GLU A 247 -20.55 19.45 -12.56
C GLU A 247 -21.25 20.44 -11.61
N ALA A 248 -20.51 21.10 -10.72
CA ALA A 248 -21.07 22.07 -9.78
C ALA A 248 -21.22 23.48 -10.39
N ASN A 249 -20.59 23.73 -11.54
CA ASN A 249 -20.60 25.02 -12.23
C ASN A 249 -21.53 25.04 -13.46
N ASP A 250 -22.07 23.88 -13.85
CA ASP A 250 -23.06 23.70 -14.92
C ASP A 250 -24.50 23.67 -14.35
#